data_AF-A0A4R2HCP7-F1
#
_entry.id   AF-A0A4R2HCP7-F1
#
_cell.length_a   1.000
_cell.length_b   1.000
_cell.length_c   1.000
_cell.angle_alpha   90.00
_cell.angle_beta   90.00
_cell.angle_gamma   90.00
#
_symmetry.space_group_name_H-M   'P 1'
#
loop_
_entity.id
_entity.type
_entity.pdbx_description
1 polymer ?
#
loop_
_entity_poly.entity_id
_entity_poly.type
_entity_poly.pdbx_seq_one_letter_code
_entity_poly.pdbx_strand_id
1 'polypeptide(L)'
;MIELECFFTQADTEILVYQVIQFSPEDSWRVVLDGELMGSLDKFDGNWKQLSGEDFSEELLNSLIKLIEKQHFNQLPLALTSRWNNMIHEVVAKSDQEYLVVCKSGISFKSFEGIFSKFVPGLLKDEWPISFQVFNHDFSDDFTVLAKPTVRKKNMAGWD
;
A
#
# COMPACT_ATOMS: atom_id res chain seq x y z
N MET A 1 -1.84 2.11 -10.78
CA MET A 1 -0.42 2.34 -11.10
C MET A 1 0.21 3.08 -9.93
N ILE A 2 1.32 2.55 -9.42
CA ILE A 2 2.17 3.15 -8.39
C ILE A 2 3.52 3.44 -9.04
N GLU A 3 4.06 4.62 -8.79
CA GLU A 3 5.37 5.05 -9.27
C GLU A 3 6.14 5.69 -8.12
N LEU A 4 7.36 5.23 -7.89
CA LEU A 4 8.24 5.67 -6.81
C LEU A 4 9.59 6.06 -7.39
N GLU A 5 10.24 7.05 -6.77
CA GLU A 5 11.59 7.45 -7.12
C GLU A 5 12.58 6.93 -6.06
N CYS A 6 13.55 6.11 -6.49
CA CYS A 6 14.64 5.63 -5.65
C CYS A 6 15.91 6.40 -5.97
N PHE A 7 16.30 7.29 -5.07
CA PHE A 7 17.59 7.97 -5.10
C PHE A 7 18.65 7.02 -4.56
N PHE A 8 19.60 6.63 -5.41
CA PHE A 8 20.67 5.71 -5.07
C PHE A 8 22.02 6.37 -5.34
N THR A 9 22.88 6.43 -4.31
CA THR A 9 24.22 6.97 -4.44
C THR A 9 25.19 5.88 -4.86
N GLN A 10 25.77 6.01 -6.05
CA GLN A 10 26.84 5.15 -6.51
C GLN A 10 28.19 5.84 -6.26
N ALA A 11 29.11 5.14 -5.60
CA ALA A 11 30.50 5.56 -5.40
C ALA A 11 30.69 7.02 -4.91
N ASP A 12 30.04 7.37 -3.79
CA ASP A 12 30.18 8.61 -3.01
C ASP A 12 29.96 9.97 -3.71
N THR A 13 29.66 10.02 -5.02
CA THR A 13 29.47 11.29 -5.72
C THR A 13 28.37 11.30 -6.80
N GLU A 14 27.93 10.16 -7.30
CA GLU A 14 26.88 10.09 -8.33
C GLU A 14 25.55 9.66 -7.72
N ILE A 15 24.50 10.47 -7.90
CA ILE A 15 23.13 10.11 -7.50
C ILE A 15 22.39 9.67 -8.75
N LEU A 16 22.03 8.39 -8.79
CA LEU A 16 21.15 7.82 -9.79
C LEU A 16 19.71 7.84 -9.28
N VAL A 17 18.77 8.12 -10.17
CA VAL A 17 17.33 8.15 -9.85
C VAL A 17 16.64 7.03 -10.61
N TYR A 18 16.32 5.96 -9.90
CA TYR A 18 15.56 4.84 -10.47
C TYR A 18 14.07 5.10 -10.30
N GLN A 19 13.30 4.92 -11.36
CA GLN A 19 11.85 4.86 -11.33
C GLN A 19 11.41 3.43 -11.02
N VAL A 20 10.57 3.27 -10.01
CA VAL A 20 10.11 1.97 -9.52
C VAL A 20 8.60 1.92 -9.68
N ILE A 21 8.13 1.17 -10.67
CA ILE A 21 6.77 1.28 -11.20
C ILE A 21 6.04 -0.05 -11.06
N GLN A 22 4.83 -0.02 -10.52
CA GLN A 22 3.89 -1.13 -10.52
C GLN A 22 2.61 -0.70 -11.24
N PHE A 23 2.29 -1.33 -12.37
CA PHE A 23 1.11 -0.96 -13.17
C PHE A 23 -0.18 -1.41 -12.48
N SER A 24 -0.22 -2.67 -12.04
CA SER A 24 -1.30 -3.32 -11.29
C SER A 24 -0.76 -4.03 -10.04
N PRO A 25 -1.54 -4.19 -8.95
CA PRO A 25 -1.12 -4.94 -7.77
C PRO A 25 -0.61 -6.37 -8.03
N GLU A 26 -1.08 -7.02 -9.10
CA GLU A 26 -0.65 -8.36 -9.50
C GLU A 26 0.57 -8.37 -10.43
N ASP A 27 0.99 -7.20 -10.90
CA ASP A 27 2.19 -7.09 -11.73
C ASP A 27 3.44 -7.01 -10.86
N SER A 28 4.53 -7.58 -11.35
CA SER A 28 5.86 -7.37 -10.79
C SER A 28 6.26 -5.89 -10.93
N TRP A 29 7.03 -5.41 -9.95
CA TRP A 29 7.61 -4.07 -9.96
C TRP A 29 8.65 -3.98 -11.07
N ARG A 30 8.64 -2.88 -11.82
CA ARG A 30 9.64 -2.58 -12.85
C ARG A 30 10.57 -1.50 -12.35
N VAL A 31 11.86 -1.68 -12.59
CA VAL A 31 12.90 -0.73 -12.22
C VAL A 31 13.45 -0.13 -13.51
N VAL A 32 13.35 1.18 -13.64
CA VAL A 32 13.70 1.93 -14.84
C VAL A 32 14.73 3.00 -14.47
N LEU A 33 15.75 3.19 -15.31
CA LEU A 33 16.76 4.23 -15.17
C LEU A 33 16.85 4.97 -16.51
N ASP A 34 16.70 6.30 -16.51
CA ASP A 34 16.76 7.13 -17.72
C ASP A 34 15.86 6.65 -18.88
N GLY A 35 14.71 6.03 -18.55
CA GLY A 35 13.76 5.48 -19.50
C GLY A 35 14.07 4.05 -19.98
N GLU A 36 15.17 3.44 -19.55
CA GLU A 36 15.54 2.07 -19.84
C GLU A 36 15.09 1.11 -18.73
N LEU A 37 14.49 -0.03 -19.11
CA LEU A 37 14.09 -1.07 -18.17
C LEU A 37 15.32 -1.84 -17.68
N MET A 38 15.70 -1.61 -16.44
CA MET A 38 16.85 -2.27 -15.80
C MET A 38 16.51 -3.68 -15.33
N GLY A 39 15.26 -3.91 -14.93
CA GLY A 39 14.79 -5.23 -14.49
C GLY A 39 13.43 -5.20 -13.79
N SER A 40 13.05 -6.34 -13.24
CA SER A 40 11.80 -6.46 -12.47
C SER A 40 11.98 -7.19 -11.14
N LEU A 41 11.18 -6.81 -10.15
CA LEU A 41 11.19 -7.33 -8.79
C LEU A 41 9.81 -7.86 -8.41
N ASP A 42 9.78 -8.95 -7.66
CA ASP A 42 8.54 -9.50 -7.14
C ASP A 42 8.77 -10.21 -5.80
N LYS A 43 7.70 -10.45 -5.04
CA LYS A 43 7.75 -11.04 -3.71
C LYS A 43 7.12 -12.43 -3.72
N PHE A 44 7.94 -13.46 -3.60
CA PHE A 44 7.52 -14.86 -3.50
C PHE A 44 7.75 -15.38 -2.09
N ASP A 45 6.70 -15.94 -1.47
CA ASP A 45 6.74 -16.49 -0.10
C ASP A 45 7.40 -15.54 0.91
N GLY A 46 7.09 -14.25 0.80
CA GLY A 46 7.64 -13.21 1.68
C GLY A 46 9.06 -12.76 1.34
N ASN A 47 9.72 -13.36 0.33
CA ASN A 47 11.07 -13.00 -0.08
C ASN A 47 11.04 -12.27 -1.42
N TRP A 48 11.70 -11.11 -1.46
CA TRP A 48 11.89 -10.35 -2.69
C TRP A 48 12.93 -11.00 -3.59
N LYS A 49 12.63 -11.06 -4.88
CA LYS A 49 13.52 -11.60 -5.90
C LYS A 49 13.49 -10.71 -7.13
N GLN A 50 14.66 -10.57 -7.76
CA GLN A 50 14.73 -10.06 -9.12
C GLN A 50 14.32 -11.17 -10.10
N LEU A 51 13.44 -10.83 -11.04
CA LEU A 51 12.89 -11.76 -12.03
C LEU A 51 13.54 -11.60 -13.41
N SER A 52 14.04 -10.41 -13.72
CA SER A 52 14.62 -10.09 -15.03
C SER A 52 15.65 -8.96 -14.94
N GLY A 53 16.45 -8.80 -15.99
CA GLY A 53 17.49 -7.78 -16.09
C GLY A 53 18.86 -8.26 -15.65
N GLU A 54 19.84 -7.36 -15.66
CA GLU A 54 21.15 -7.59 -15.06
C GLU A 54 21.04 -7.56 -13.53
N ASP A 55 21.77 -8.44 -12.85
CA ASP A 55 21.71 -8.56 -11.40
C ASP A 55 21.99 -7.22 -10.74
N PHE A 56 21.01 -6.73 -9.97
CA PHE A 56 21.20 -5.54 -9.17
C PHE A 56 22.24 -5.80 -8.07
N SER A 57 23.06 -4.79 -7.78
CA SER A 57 23.89 -4.84 -6.58
C SER A 57 23.02 -5.04 -5.35
N GLU A 58 23.56 -5.72 -4.33
CA GLU A 58 22.83 -5.99 -3.09
C GLU A 58 22.34 -4.69 -2.41
N GLU A 59 23.14 -3.63 -2.49
CA GLU A 59 22.81 -2.31 -1.95
C GLU A 59 21.64 -1.65 -2.67
N LEU A 60 21.62 -1.70 -4.01
CA LEU A 60 20.52 -1.19 -4.83
C LEU A 60 19.26 -2.00 -4.56
N LEU A 61 19.34 -3.33 -4.63
CA LEU A 61 18.21 -4.22 -4.37
C LEU A 61 17.58 -3.95 -3.00
N ASN A 62 18.40 -3.83 -1.95
CA ASN A 62 17.92 -3.52 -0.60
C ASN A 62 17.28 -2.13 -0.52
N SER A 63 17.79 -1.14 -1.26
CA SER A 63 17.21 0.20 -1.28
C SER A 63 15.84 0.21 -1.96
N LEU A 64 15.71 -0.48 -3.10
CA LEU A 64 14.46 -0.68 -3.83
C LEU A 64 13.43 -1.41 -2.97
N ILE A 65 13.81 -2.53 -2.36
CA ILE A 65 12.92 -3.30 -1.47
C ILE A 65 12.44 -2.43 -0.31
N LYS A 66 13.35 -1.72 0.37
CA LYS A 66 12.97 -0.82 1.47
C LYS A 66 12.01 0.26 1.00
N LEU A 67 12.19 0.81 -0.20
CA LEU A 67 11.30 1.82 -0.76
C LEU A 67 9.90 1.24 -1.03
N ILE A 68 9.83 0.05 -1.64
CA ILE A 68 8.57 -0.64 -1.94
C ILE A 68 7.85 -1.06 -0.64
N GLU A 69 8.56 -1.58 0.35
CA GLU A 69 7.97 -2.00 1.63
C GLU A 69 7.54 -0.84 2.52
N LYS A 70 8.19 0.32 2.38
CA LYS A 70 7.76 1.57 3.03
C LYS A 70 6.45 2.10 2.46
N GLN A 71 6.07 1.68 1.26
CA GLN A 71 4.76 2.04 0.75
C GLN A 71 3.68 1.35 1.58
N HIS A 72 2.92 2.15 2.32
CA HIS A 72 1.90 1.70 3.27
C HIS A 72 0.78 0.87 2.61
N PHE A 73 0.70 0.86 1.26
CA PHE A 73 -0.17 -0.02 0.46
C PHE A 73 -0.04 -1.50 0.81
N ASN A 74 1.19 -1.96 1.13
CA ASN A 74 1.41 -3.37 1.47
C ASN A 74 0.95 -3.74 2.89
N GLN A 75 0.77 -2.76 3.78
CA GLN A 75 0.43 -3.02 5.18
C GLN A 75 -1.04 -2.76 5.51
N LEU A 76 -1.72 -1.86 4.80
CA LEU A 76 -3.10 -1.51 5.10
C LEU A 76 -4.07 -2.69 4.89
N PRO A 77 -4.02 -3.46 3.78
CA PRO A 77 -4.84 -4.67 3.62
C PRO A 77 -4.64 -5.67 4.76
N LEU A 78 -3.38 -5.93 5.14
CA LEU A 78 -3.04 -6.81 6.25
C LEU A 78 -3.56 -6.28 7.58
N ALA A 79 -3.43 -4.98 7.85
CA ALA A 79 -3.91 -4.34 9.06
C ALA A 79 -5.45 -4.40 9.18
N LEU A 80 -6.16 -4.15 8.08
CA LEU A 80 -7.62 -4.23 8.00
C LEU A 80 -8.09 -5.67 8.23
N THR A 81 -7.50 -6.62 7.51
CA THR A 81 -7.86 -8.05 7.59
C THR A 81 -7.51 -8.62 8.97
N SER A 82 -6.42 -8.20 9.59
CA SER A 82 -6.04 -8.62 10.95
C SER A 82 -7.00 -8.06 12.01
N ARG A 83 -7.34 -6.76 11.93
CA ARG A 83 -8.22 -6.09 12.89
C ARG A 83 -9.66 -6.61 12.84
N TRP A 84 -10.15 -6.89 11.63
CA TRP A 84 -11.52 -7.33 11.38
C TRP A 84 -11.57 -8.74 10.80
N ASN A 85 -10.70 -9.65 11.25
CA ASN A 85 -10.58 -11.00 10.71
C ASN A 85 -11.87 -11.83 10.74
N ASN A 86 -12.82 -11.49 11.61
CA ASN A 86 -14.11 -12.13 11.76
C ASN A 86 -15.20 -11.48 10.89
N MET A 87 -14.93 -10.32 10.29
CA MET A 87 -15.89 -9.56 9.48
C MET A 87 -15.43 -9.37 8.03
N ILE A 88 -14.14 -9.20 7.78
CA ILE A 88 -13.54 -9.03 6.46
C ILE A 88 -13.05 -10.38 5.96
N HIS A 89 -13.43 -10.71 4.73
CA HIS A 89 -12.92 -11.86 3.99
C HIS A 89 -11.61 -11.49 3.31
N GLU A 90 -11.59 -10.36 2.61
CA GLU A 90 -10.47 -9.95 1.77
C GLU A 90 -10.39 -8.41 1.66
N VAL A 91 -9.17 -7.90 1.50
CA VAL A 91 -8.93 -6.50 1.10
C VAL A 91 -7.96 -6.48 -0.08
N VAL A 92 -8.38 -5.85 -1.17
CA VAL A 92 -7.62 -5.71 -2.40
C VAL A 92 -7.29 -4.24 -2.61
N ALA A 93 -6.01 -3.92 -2.75
CA ALA A 93 -5.60 -2.58 -3.22
C ALA A 93 -5.95 -2.48 -4.71
N LYS A 94 -6.65 -1.43 -5.14
CA LYS A 94 -6.90 -1.12 -6.56
C LYS A 94 -5.89 -0.08 -7.06
N SER A 95 -5.53 0.86 -6.21
CA SER A 95 -4.52 1.89 -6.46
C SER A 95 -3.88 2.34 -5.15
N ASP A 96 -3.08 3.40 -5.21
CA ASP A 96 -2.55 4.11 -4.06
C ASP A 96 -3.63 4.86 -3.25
N GLN A 97 -4.84 5.02 -3.78
CA GLN A 97 -5.92 5.76 -3.10
C GLN A 97 -7.23 5.00 -3.06
N GLU A 98 -7.25 3.76 -3.55
CA GLU A 98 -8.48 3.00 -3.68
C GLU A 98 -8.29 1.55 -3.25
N TYR A 99 -9.19 1.09 -2.40
CA TYR A 99 -9.23 -0.28 -1.89
C TYR A 99 -10.63 -0.86 -2.04
N LEU A 100 -10.67 -2.15 -2.34
CA LEU A 100 -11.86 -2.96 -2.33
C LEU A 100 -11.83 -3.86 -1.10
N VAL A 101 -12.92 -3.89 -0.33
CA VAL A 101 -13.05 -4.70 0.89
C VAL A 101 -14.23 -5.64 0.72
N VAL A 102 -14.02 -6.95 0.84
CA VAL A 102 -15.08 -7.96 0.79
C VAL A 102 -15.36 -8.47 2.20
N CYS A 103 -16.62 -8.44 2.61
CA CYS A 103 -17.05 -8.92 3.92
C CYS A 103 -17.34 -10.43 3.94
N LYS A 104 -17.23 -11.05 5.11
CA LYS A 104 -17.66 -12.43 5.35
C LYS A 104 -19.19 -12.54 5.42
N SER A 105 -19.69 -13.73 5.13
CA SER A 105 -21.11 -14.07 5.31
C SER A 105 -21.54 -13.96 6.78
N GLY A 106 -22.80 -13.60 7.03
CA GLY A 106 -23.38 -13.62 8.37
C GLY A 106 -23.04 -12.40 9.24
N ILE A 107 -22.41 -11.37 8.68
CA ILE A 107 -22.25 -10.08 9.37
C ILE A 107 -23.46 -9.17 9.12
N SER A 108 -23.75 -8.31 10.09
CA SER A 108 -24.67 -7.19 9.88
C SER A 108 -23.95 -6.10 9.08
N PHE A 109 -24.20 -6.04 7.77
CA PHE A 109 -23.52 -5.13 6.85
C PHE A 109 -23.70 -3.65 7.24
N LYS A 110 -24.93 -3.24 7.60
CA LYS A 110 -25.21 -1.88 8.12
C LYS A 110 -24.47 -1.56 9.42
N SER A 111 -24.34 -2.53 10.32
CA SER A 111 -23.57 -2.32 11.56
C SER A 111 -22.09 -2.19 11.26
N PHE A 112 -21.58 -2.99 10.31
CA PHE A 112 -20.20 -2.92 9.87
C PHE A 112 -19.87 -1.58 9.22
N GLU A 113 -20.74 -1.05 8.35
CA GLU A 113 -20.60 0.28 7.75
C GLU A 113 -20.35 1.37 8.81
N GLY A 114 -21.18 1.41 9.86
CA GLY A 114 -21.07 2.40 10.93
C GLY A 114 -19.79 2.26 11.78
N ILE A 115 -19.25 1.03 11.91
CA ILE A 115 -17.98 0.78 12.59
C ILE A 115 -16.83 1.17 11.66
N PHE A 116 -16.80 0.61 10.46
CA PHE A 116 -15.74 0.78 9.48
C PHE A 116 -15.48 2.26 9.17
N SER A 117 -16.54 3.01 8.84
CA SER A 117 -16.47 4.44 8.53
C SER A 117 -15.86 5.29 9.65
N LYS A 118 -16.10 4.93 10.92
CA LYS A 118 -15.56 5.66 12.08
C LYS A 118 -14.11 5.33 12.38
N PHE A 119 -13.69 4.10 12.13
CA PHE A 119 -12.37 3.62 12.57
C PHE A 119 -11.30 3.69 11.50
N VAL A 120 -11.65 3.51 10.23
CA VAL A 120 -10.68 3.48 9.14
C VAL A 120 -9.84 4.78 9.01
N PRO A 121 -10.37 6.01 9.27
CA PRO A 121 -9.58 7.24 9.25
C PRO A 121 -8.37 7.23 10.21
N GLY A 122 -8.52 6.58 11.37
CA GLY A 122 -7.46 6.50 12.39
C GLY A 122 -6.38 5.46 12.09
N LEU A 123 -6.57 4.63 11.06
CA LEU A 123 -5.57 3.69 10.56
C LEU A 123 -4.71 4.29 9.45
N LEU A 124 -5.18 5.37 8.82
CA LEU A 124 -4.44 6.06 7.78
C LEU A 124 -3.30 6.86 8.39
N LYS A 125 -2.09 6.66 7.86
CA LYS A 125 -0.87 7.39 8.26
C LYS A 125 -0.39 8.38 7.20
N ASP A 126 -0.77 8.13 5.95
CA ASP A 126 -0.46 8.97 4.80
C ASP A 126 -1.27 10.27 4.84
N GLU A 127 -0.85 11.32 4.14
CA GLU A 127 -1.54 12.62 4.17
C GLU A 127 -2.77 12.70 3.24
N TRP A 128 -2.95 11.69 2.37
CA TRP A 128 -3.95 11.70 1.31
C TRP A 128 -5.25 10.97 1.69
N PRO A 129 -6.41 11.40 1.18
CA PRO A 129 -7.66 10.67 1.32
C PRO A 129 -7.60 9.30 0.62
N ILE A 130 -8.16 8.28 1.24
CA ILE A 130 -8.27 6.93 0.67
C ILE A 130 -9.75 6.56 0.54
N SER A 131 -10.12 6.06 -0.64
CA SER A 131 -11.44 5.53 -0.96
C SER A 131 -11.49 4.02 -0.67
N PHE A 132 -12.49 3.59 0.09
CA PHE A 132 -12.80 2.18 0.32
C PHE A 132 -14.14 1.84 -0.27
N GLN A 133 -14.17 0.95 -1.26
CA GLN A 133 -15.40 0.33 -1.74
C GLN A 133 -15.58 -0.99 -1.00
N VAL A 134 -16.68 -1.10 -0.24
CA VAL A 134 -16.93 -2.23 0.64
C VAL A 134 -18.14 -3.00 0.15
N PHE A 135 -18.00 -4.31 -0.04
CA PHE A 135 -19.06 -5.21 -0.48
C PHE A 135 -19.45 -6.19 0.62
N ASN A 136 -20.72 -6.57 0.64
CA ASN A 136 -21.16 -7.76 1.38
C ASN A 136 -20.70 -9.05 0.68
N HIS A 137 -20.85 -10.19 1.35
CA HIS A 137 -20.28 -11.48 0.90
C HIS A 137 -20.79 -11.99 -0.46
N ASP A 138 -21.97 -11.56 -0.86
CA ASP A 138 -22.70 -11.98 -2.05
C ASP A 138 -22.78 -10.85 -3.10
N PHE A 139 -22.09 -9.73 -2.87
CA PHE A 139 -22.07 -8.56 -3.75
C PHE A 139 -23.45 -7.98 -4.07
N SER A 140 -24.45 -8.23 -3.22
CA SER A 140 -25.81 -7.70 -3.37
C SER A 140 -25.98 -6.31 -2.76
N ASP A 141 -25.04 -5.88 -1.92
CA ASP A 141 -25.04 -4.58 -1.25
C ASP A 141 -23.60 -4.04 -1.13
N ASP A 142 -23.45 -2.71 -1.24
CA ASP A 142 -22.17 -2.04 -1.18
C ASP A 142 -22.25 -0.64 -0.55
N PHE A 143 -21.12 -0.17 -0.03
CA PHE A 143 -20.97 1.22 0.40
C PHE A 143 -19.56 1.73 0.14
N THR A 144 -19.43 3.05 0.03
CA THR A 144 -18.13 3.71 -0.18
C THR A 144 -17.78 4.59 1.02
N VAL A 145 -16.54 4.47 1.50
CA VAL A 145 -15.99 5.34 2.56
C VAL A 145 -14.80 6.11 2.01
N LEU A 146 -14.95 7.43 1.89
CA LEU A 146 -13.81 8.33 1.67
C LEU A 146 -13.22 8.72 3.03
N ALA A 147 -12.13 8.06 3.41
CA ALA A 147 -11.47 8.28 4.67
C ALA A 147 -10.35 9.31 4.53
N LYS A 148 -10.34 10.29 5.44
CA LYS A 148 -9.27 11.27 5.55
C LYS A 148 -8.43 10.97 6.78
N PRO A 149 -7.09 11.05 6.70
CA PRO A 149 -6.22 10.80 7.83
C PRO A 149 -6.58 11.73 8.98
N THR A 150 -6.79 11.16 10.18
CA THR A 150 -6.92 11.99 11.38
C THR A 150 -5.54 12.49 11.75
N VAL A 151 -5.16 13.66 11.24
CA VAL A 151 -3.96 14.38 11.72
C VAL A 151 -4.14 14.55 13.22
N ARG A 152 -3.46 13.72 14.02
CA ARG A 152 -3.31 13.99 15.44
C ARG A 152 -2.52 15.28 15.52
N LYS A 153 -3.23 16.41 15.71
CA LYS A 153 -2.61 17.62 16.27
C LYS A 153 -1.93 17.16 17.55
N LYS A 154 -0.61 17.03 17.49
CA LYS A 154 0.23 16.92 18.67
C LYS A 154 -0.02 18.23 19.41
N ASN A 155 -0.90 18.20 20.42
CA ASN A 155 -1.05 19.34 21.32
C ASN A 155 0.33 19.54 21.93
N MET A 156 1.08 20.50 21.39
CA MET A 156 2.12 21.20 22.13
C MET A 156 1.40 21.99 23.22
N ALA A 157 1.02 21.28 24.29
CA ALA A 157 0.86 21.91 25.59
C ALA A 157 2.28 22.27 26.05
N GLY A 158 2.75 23.45 25.63
CA GLY A 158 3.80 24.14 26.34
C GLY A 158 3.23 24.54 27.69
N TRP A 159 3.88 24.09 28.77
CA TRP A 159 3.77 24.75 30.05
C TRP A 159 4.72 25.95 30.01
N ASP A 160 4.15 27.14 30.17
CA ASP A 160 4.77 28.28 30.85
C ASP A 160 3.77 28.78 31.90
#